data_AF-A0A949JV86-F1
#
_entry.id   AF-A0A949JV86-F1
#
_cell.length_a   1.000
_cell.length_b   1.000
_cell.length_c   1.000
_cell.angle_alpha   90.00
_cell.angle_beta   90.00
_cell.angle_gamma   90.00
#
_symmetry.space_group_name_H-M   'P 1'
#
loop_
_entity.id
_entity.type
_entity.pdbx_description
1 polymer ?
#
loop_
_entity_poly.entity_id
_entity_poly.type
_entity_poly.pdbx_seq_one_letter_code
_entity_poly.pdbx_strand_id
1 'polypeptide(L)'
;MKDQDMRMLWNILHEQTEVPGSGRISVDRFMGSHSESIQNRIRGMLQKDLIFKMLSGLAFLLNFIVYRDTPNVLYVCMAGVVLLATMAWIQLKILQQFNRISDPGLPTKDSLSGIMVFLKRKAYLCEMTLASSGALIFVPGLLLYFFFTYGYVREMSGFGFMVYTILCLIGTVTSYMRVKSQIRFHIRHITACLSDLNEDSLEFAVRTIEKQRKQDETVKLVVGLLLVFGFVLLIGVLKSIVS
;
A
#
# COMPACT_ATOMS: atom_id res chain seq x y z
N MET A 1 5.37 7.09 -28.44
CA MET A 1 6.78 6.68 -28.63
C MET A 1 7.26 7.31 -29.92
N LYS A 2 8.40 8.01 -29.90
CA LYS A 2 8.91 8.71 -31.08
C LYS A 2 9.67 7.71 -31.96
N ASP A 3 9.57 7.87 -33.29
CA ASP A 3 10.18 6.98 -34.30
C ASP A 3 11.70 6.78 -34.12
N GLN A 4 12.36 7.76 -33.50
CA GLN A 4 13.78 7.69 -33.15
C GLN A 4 14.10 6.64 -32.08
N ASP A 5 13.22 6.44 -31.09
CA ASP A 5 13.42 5.44 -30.03
C ASP A 5 13.35 4.04 -30.62
N MET A 6 12.46 3.83 -31.61
CA MET A 6 12.28 2.54 -32.30
C MET A 6 13.47 2.21 -33.20
N ARG A 7 14.01 3.21 -33.92
CA ARG A 7 15.22 3.03 -34.75
C ARG A 7 16.46 2.75 -33.90
N MET A 8 16.57 3.40 -32.74
CA MET A 8 17.65 3.14 -31.79
C MET A 8 17.53 1.71 -31.22
N LEU A 9 16.32 1.29 -30.83
CA LEU A 9 16.07 -0.09 -30.38
C LEU A 9 16.42 -1.12 -31.47
N TRP A 10 16.03 -0.84 -32.72
CA TRP A 10 16.24 -1.72 -33.85
C TRP A 10 17.73 -1.89 -34.18
N ASN A 11 18.51 -0.81 -34.14
CA ASN A 11 19.94 -0.87 -34.38
C ASN A 11 20.68 -1.63 -33.26
N ILE A 12 20.27 -1.46 -32.00
CA ILE A 12 20.82 -2.22 -30.87
C ILE A 12 20.51 -3.72 -31.01
N LEU A 13 19.30 -4.08 -31.44
CA LEU A 13 18.90 -5.46 -31.72
C LEU A 13 19.68 -6.08 -32.88
N HIS A 14 19.96 -5.29 -33.92
CA HIS A 14 20.66 -5.78 -35.11
C HIS A 14 22.16 -5.95 -34.89
N GLU A 15 22.79 -5.07 -34.11
CA GLU A 15 24.20 -5.17 -33.71
C GLU A 15 24.44 -6.33 -32.72
N GLN A 16 23.40 -6.77 -32.00
CA GLN A 16 23.47 -7.82 -31.00
C GLN A 16 23.16 -9.23 -31.52
N THR A 17 22.70 -9.38 -32.76
CA THR A 17 22.33 -10.69 -33.33
C THR A 17 23.52 -11.49 -33.88
N GLU A 18 24.71 -10.89 -33.99
CA GLU A 18 25.91 -11.55 -34.53
C GLU A 18 26.78 -12.28 -33.49
N VAL A 19 26.52 -12.13 -32.18
CA VAL A 19 27.31 -12.79 -31.13
C VAL A 19 26.53 -13.95 -30.48
N PRO A 20 26.94 -15.21 -30.63
CA PRO A 20 26.26 -16.35 -30.00
C PRO A 20 26.37 -16.22 -28.47
N GLY A 21 25.23 -16.00 -27.80
CA GLY A 21 25.13 -15.76 -26.35
C GLY A 21 24.70 -14.34 -25.96
N SER A 22 24.73 -13.37 -26.88
CA SER A 22 24.33 -11.97 -26.68
C SER A 22 22.84 -11.80 -26.33
N GLY A 23 21.97 -12.60 -26.93
CA GLY A 23 20.52 -12.53 -26.71
C GLY A 23 20.08 -12.81 -25.26
N ARG A 24 20.84 -13.61 -24.49
CA ARG A 24 20.54 -13.84 -23.07
C ARG A 24 20.91 -12.64 -22.21
N ILE A 25 22.06 -12.03 -22.49
CA ILE A 25 22.57 -10.85 -21.76
C ILE A 25 21.68 -9.62 -22.02
N SER A 26 21.15 -9.46 -23.24
CA SER A 26 20.25 -8.35 -23.58
C SER A 26 18.87 -8.51 -22.95
N VAL A 27 18.30 -9.73 -22.94
CA VAL A 27 17.05 -10.05 -22.26
C VAL A 27 17.18 -9.86 -20.75
N ASP A 28 18.25 -10.36 -20.12
CA ASP A 28 18.49 -10.19 -18.68
C ASP A 28 18.67 -8.71 -18.30
N ARG A 29 19.32 -7.91 -19.15
CA ARG A 29 19.55 -6.47 -18.90
C ARG A 29 18.29 -5.63 -19.10
N PHE A 30 17.50 -5.93 -20.15
CA PHE A 30 16.21 -5.30 -20.39
C PHE A 30 15.21 -5.64 -19.27
N MET A 31 15.20 -6.90 -18.83
CA MET A 31 14.38 -7.35 -17.71
C MET A 31 14.84 -6.81 -16.36
N GLY A 32 16.15 -6.69 -16.14
CA GLY A 32 16.70 -6.06 -14.94
C GLY A 32 16.18 -4.63 -14.79
N SER A 33 16.23 -3.85 -15.87
CA SER A 33 15.71 -2.47 -15.89
C SER A 33 14.20 -2.39 -15.63
N HIS A 34 13.41 -3.28 -16.25
CA HIS A 34 11.96 -3.31 -16.04
C HIS A 34 11.55 -3.83 -14.66
N SER A 35 12.26 -4.83 -14.13
CA SER A 35 12.07 -5.37 -12.78
C SER A 35 12.37 -4.32 -11.72
N GLU A 36 13.48 -3.60 -11.87
CA GLU A 36 13.87 -2.51 -10.98
C GLU A 36 12.83 -1.38 -10.98
N SER A 37 12.24 -1.07 -12.13
CA SER A 37 11.13 -0.11 -12.25
C SER A 37 9.88 -0.56 -11.48
N ILE A 38 9.48 -1.84 -11.59
CA ILE A 38 8.33 -2.40 -10.87
C ILE A 38 8.60 -2.43 -9.35
N GLN A 39 9.79 -2.88 -8.96
CA GLN A 39 10.26 -2.90 -7.59
C GLN A 39 10.19 -1.50 -6.96
N ASN A 40 10.77 -0.51 -7.65
CA ASN A 40 10.81 0.87 -7.17
C ASN A 40 9.40 1.47 -7.08
N ARG A 41 8.48 1.08 -7.97
CA ARG A 41 7.09 1.54 -7.93
C ARG A 41 6.31 0.96 -6.75
N ILE A 42 6.46 -0.33 -6.46
CA ILE A 42 5.82 -0.98 -5.29
C ILE A 42 6.42 -0.45 -3.99
N ARG A 43 7.75 -0.37 -3.91
CA ARG A 43 8.47 0.21 -2.76
C ARG A 43 8.05 1.66 -2.53
N GLY A 44 8.02 2.47 -3.59
CA GLY A 44 7.63 3.88 -3.53
C GLY A 44 6.18 4.07 -3.07
N MET A 45 5.26 3.20 -3.49
CA MET A 45 3.87 3.21 -3.00
C MET A 45 3.81 2.96 -1.49
N LEU A 46 4.51 1.92 -1.00
CA LEU A 46 4.55 1.60 0.44
C LEU A 46 5.25 2.70 1.26
N GLN A 47 6.32 3.30 0.75
CA GLN A 47 7.03 4.38 1.42
C GLN A 47 6.20 5.66 1.50
N LYS A 48 5.56 6.06 0.39
CA LYS A 48 4.70 7.26 0.36
C LYS A 48 3.56 7.15 1.35
N ASP A 49 2.93 5.98 1.45
CA ASP A 49 1.85 5.78 2.40
C ASP A 49 2.34 5.73 3.86
N LEU A 50 3.55 5.21 4.12
CA LEU A 50 4.15 5.30 5.45
C LEU A 50 4.40 6.76 5.85
N ILE A 51 4.92 7.58 4.93
CA ILE A 51 5.07 9.04 5.14
C ILE A 51 3.72 9.68 5.45
N PHE A 52 2.67 9.29 4.73
CA PHE A 52 1.32 9.80 4.96
C PHE A 52 0.78 9.42 6.35
N LYS A 53 1.04 8.19 6.81
CA LYS A 53 0.72 7.77 8.19
C LYS A 53 1.50 8.60 9.22
N MET A 54 2.79 8.86 9.01
CA MET A 54 3.58 9.71 9.91
C MET A 54 3.00 11.12 10.00
N LEU A 55 2.57 11.69 8.87
CA LEU A 55 1.90 12.99 8.83
C LEU A 55 0.58 12.98 9.61
N SER A 56 -0.22 11.93 9.44
CA SER A 56 -1.47 11.75 10.20
C SER A 56 -1.20 11.56 11.70
N GLY A 57 -0.13 10.87 12.08
CA GLY A 57 0.32 10.76 13.47
C GLY A 57 0.71 12.11 14.07
N LEU A 58 1.41 12.95 13.31
CA LEU A 58 1.72 14.32 13.71
C LEU A 58 0.45 15.15 13.91
N ALA A 59 -0.54 15.02 13.03
CA ALA A 59 -1.82 15.70 13.19
C ALA A 59 -2.56 15.24 14.47
N PHE A 60 -2.51 13.96 14.84
CA PHE A 60 -3.05 13.49 16.11
C PHE A 60 -2.29 14.08 17.32
N LEU A 61 -0.96 14.18 17.26
CA LEU A 61 -0.17 14.80 18.32
C LEU A 61 -0.50 16.28 18.50
N LEU A 62 -0.69 17.02 17.40
CA LEU A 62 -1.13 18.42 17.45
C LEU A 62 -2.50 18.55 18.11
N ASN A 63 -3.46 17.70 17.74
CA ASN A 63 -4.77 17.68 18.39
C ASN A 63 -4.67 17.35 19.89
N PHE A 64 -3.75 16.46 20.28
CA PHE A 64 -3.52 16.12 21.69
C PHE A 64 -3.08 17.33 22.51
N ILE A 65 -2.20 18.18 21.96
CA ILE A 65 -1.73 19.41 22.60
C ILE A 65 -2.85 20.46 22.67
N VAL A 66 -3.55 20.63 21.55
CA VAL A 66 -4.59 21.65 21.39
C VAL A 66 -5.82 21.36 22.27
N TYR A 67 -6.25 20.11 22.34
CA TYR A 67 -7.46 19.68 23.06
C TYR A 67 -7.16 19.03 24.41
N ARG A 68 -6.07 19.43 25.07
CA ARG A 68 -5.63 18.87 26.36
C ARG A 68 -6.72 18.91 27.45
N ASP A 69 -7.62 19.90 27.38
CA ASP A 69 -8.66 20.13 28.37
C ASP A 69 -9.98 19.39 28.01
N THR A 70 -10.02 18.67 26.88
CA THR A 70 -11.21 17.93 26.42
C THR A 70 -10.94 16.41 26.42
N PRO A 71 -11.28 15.68 27.51
CA PRO A 71 -10.87 14.29 27.71
C PRO A 71 -11.37 13.36 26.59
N ASN A 72 -12.56 13.61 26.05
CA ASN A 72 -13.12 12.80 24.98
C ASN A 72 -12.26 12.86 23.69
N VAL A 73 -11.75 14.04 23.33
CA VAL A 73 -10.86 14.22 22.17
C VAL A 73 -9.53 13.51 22.41
N LEU A 74 -9.03 13.54 23.65
CA LEU A 74 -7.81 12.81 24.00
C LEU A 74 -7.97 11.30 23.82
N TYR A 75 -9.11 10.72 24.21
CA TYR A 75 -9.38 9.30 23.97
C TYR A 75 -9.40 8.95 22.48
N VAL A 76 -9.98 9.80 21.62
CA VAL A 76 -9.92 9.61 20.16
C VAL A 76 -8.51 9.71 19.63
N CYS A 77 -7.73 10.68 20.10
CA CYS A 77 -6.35 10.85 19.66
C CYS A 77 -5.50 9.66 20.08
N MET A 78 -5.66 9.14 21.31
CA MET A 78 -4.95 7.95 21.77
C MET A 78 -5.34 6.70 20.96
N ALA A 79 -6.63 6.46 20.77
CA ALA A 79 -7.11 5.34 19.96
C ALA A 79 -6.62 5.43 18.51
N GLY A 80 -6.65 6.63 17.93
CA GLY A 80 -6.15 6.93 16.59
C GLY A 80 -4.65 6.67 16.46
N VAL A 81 -3.84 7.11 17.43
CA VAL A 81 -2.39 6.86 17.45
C VAL A 81 -2.08 5.36 17.58
N VAL A 82 -2.76 4.63 18.47
CA VAL A 82 -2.56 3.18 18.63
C VAL A 82 -2.90 2.43 17.34
N LEU A 83 -4.03 2.77 16.72
CA LEU A 83 -4.47 2.18 15.45
C LEU A 83 -3.47 2.49 14.32
N LEU A 84 -3.03 3.75 14.22
CA LEU A 84 -2.07 4.20 13.22
C LEU A 84 -0.69 3.55 13.41
N ALA A 85 -0.19 3.47 14.64
CA ALA A 85 1.07 2.80 14.97
C ALA A 85 1.02 1.31 14.61
N THR A 86 -0.08 0.63 14.91
CA THR A 86 -0.28 -0.78 14.55
C THR A 86 -0.22 -0.98 13.03
N MET A 87 -0.89 -0.12 12.26
CA MET A 87 -0.85 -0.20 10.80
C MET A 87 0.51 0.15 10.21
N ALA A 88 1.17 1.20 10.73
CA ALA A 88 2.51 1.57 10.31
C ALA A 88 3.51 0.44 10.57
N TRP A 89 3.39 -0.25 11.71
CA TRP A 89 4.20 -1.41 12.05
C TRP A 89 3.99 -2.59 11.09
N ILE A 90 2.73 -2.92 10.78
CA ILE A 90 2.40 -3.98 9.80
C ILE A 90 3.02 -3.64 8.43
N GLN A 91 2.87 -2.39 7.99
CA GLN A 91 3.38 -1.93 6.71
C GLN A 91 4.91 -1.89 6.66
N LEU A 92 5.56 -1.52 7.76
CA LEU A 92 7.02 -1.57 7.89
C LEU A 92 7.52 -3.02 7.75
N LYS A 93 6.85 -3.99 8.38
CA LYS A 93 7.18 -5.41 8.21
C LYS A 93 6.99 -5.88 6.76
N ILE A 94 5.92 -5.44 6.10
CA ILE A 94 5.68 -5.72 4.67
C ILE A 94 6.80 -5.13 3.80
N LEU A 95 7.22 -3.89 4.07
CA LEU A 95 8.30 -3.23 3.34
C LEU A 95 9.65 -3.91 3.56
N GLN A 96 9.97 -4.32 4.78
CA GLN A 96 11.19 -5.07 5.08
C GLN A 96 11.20 -6.43 4.39
N GLN A 97 10.08 -7.16 4.38
CA GLN A 97 9.95 -8.42 3.64
C GLN A 97 10.14 -8.20 2.14
N PHE A 98 9.52 -7.15 1.58
CA PHE A 98 9.68 -6.81 0.17
C PHE A 98 11.15 -6.51 -0.17
N ASN A 99 11.83 -5.71 0.65
CA ASN A 99 13.23 -5.36 0.44
C ASN A 99 14.17 -6.58 0.44
N ARG A 100 13.88 -7.60 1.25
CA ARG A 100 14.66 -8.84 1.29
C ARG A 100 14.45 -9.72 0.05
N ILE A 101 13.24 -9.74 -0.48
CA ILE A 101 12.88 -10.54 -1.66
C ILE A 101 13.39 -9.86 -2.95
N SER A 102 13.51 -8.54 -2.90
CA SER A 102 13.86 -7.71 -4.04
C SER A 102 15.35 -7.29 -4.03
N ASP A 103 16.21 -8.13 -3.44
CA ASP A 103 17.63 -7.83 -3.32
C ASP A 103 18.26 -7.74 -4.73
N PRO A 104 18.92 -6.63 -5.10
CA PRO A 104 19.58 -6.48 -6.40
C PRO A 104 20.73 -7.49 -6.63
N GLY A 105 21.18 -8.20 -5.59
CA GLY A 105 22.16 -9.29 -5.72
C GLY A 105 21.58 -10.61 -6.24
N LEU A 106 20.25 -10.76 -6.37
CA LEU A 106 19.63 -11.99 -6.84
C LEU A 106 19.46 -12.03 -8.38
N PRO A 107 19.46 -13.23 -9.01
CA PRO A 107 19.11 -13.37 -10.41
C PRO A 107 17.74 -12.75 -10.69
N THR A 108 17.59 -12.02 -11.80
CA THR A 108 16.37 -11.28 -12.17
C THR A 108 15.13 -12.19 -12.15
N LYS A 109 15.27 -13.43 -12.63
CA LYS A 109 14.21 -14.46 -12.59
C LYS A 109 13.71 -14.77 -11.17
N ASP A 110 14.63 -14.96 -10.23
CA ASP A 110 14.31 -15.29 -8.84
C ASP A 110 13.70 -14.10 -8.11
N SER A 111 14.18 -12.88 -8.41
CA SER A 111 13.60 -11.63 -7.92
C SER A 111 12.17 -11.42 -8.41
N LEU A 112 11.90 -11.57 -9.72
CA LEU A 112 10.53 -11.48 -10.26
C LEU A 112 9.59 -12.54 -9.68
N SER A 113 10.05 -13.79 -9.58
CA SER A 113 9.27 -14.88 -8.99
C SER A 113 8.94 -14.60 -7.52
N GLY A 114 9.93 -14.15 -6.75
CA GLY A 114 9.76 -13.73 -5.36
C GLY A 114 8.77 -12.57 -5.21
N ILE A 115 8.88 -11.54 -6.05
CA ILE A 115 7.95 -10.40 -6.05
C ILE A 115 6.53 -10.87 -6.42
N MET A 116 6.37 -11.78 -7.38
CA MET A 116 5.06 -12.32 -7.75
C MET A 116 4.41 -13.06 -6.57
N VAL A 117 5.17 -13.95 -5.92
CA VAL A 117 4.71 -14.68 -4.74
C VAL A 117 4.33 -13.70 -3.63
N PHE A 118 5.18 -12.71 -3.37
CA PHE A 118 4.91 -11.67 -2.37
C PHE A 118 3.62 -10.90 -2.68
N LEU A 119 3.45 -10.40 -3.91
CA LEU A 119 2.28 -9.64 -4.31
C LEU A 119 1.01 -10.48 -4.21
N LYS A 120 0.99 -11.71 -4.72
CA LYS A 120 -0.20 -12.57 -4.61
C LYS A 120 -0.53 -12.90 -3.15
N ARG A 121 0.48 -13.10 -2.31
CA ARG A 121 0.31 -13.47 -0.90
C ARG A 121 -0.14 -12.31 -0.03
N LYS A 122 0.50 -11.15 -0.19
CA LYS A 122 0.32 -9.96 0.65
C LYS A 122 -0.57 -8.89 0.03
N ALA A 123 -1.11 -9.10 -1.18
CA ALA A 123 -2.03 -8.17 -1.85
C ALA A 123 -3.11 -7.63 -0.91
N TYR A 124 -3.87 -8.52 -0.27
CA TYR A 124 -4.95 -8.10 0.62
C TYR A 124 -4.46 -7.23 1.79
N LEU A 125 -3.34 -7.60 2.40
CA LEU A 125 -2.78 -6.84 3.52
C LEU A 125 -2.32 -5.46 3.07
N CYS A 126 -1.59 -5.38 1.95
CA CYS A 126 -1.18 -4.12 1.33
C CYS A 126 -2.40 -3.26 0.98
N GLU A 127 -3.39 -3.83 0.29
CA GLU A 127 -4.63 -3.15 -0.09
C GLU A 127 -5.32 -2.53 1.12
N MET A 128 -5.50 -3.31 2.19
CA MET A 128 -6.19 -2.88 3.40
C MET A 128 -5.40 -1.80 4.16
N THR A 129 -4.09 -1.98 4.35
CA THR A 129 -3.26 -0.99 5.05
C THR A 129 -3.11 0.32 4.30
N LEU A 130 -3.11 0.29 2.96
CA LEU A 130 -3.01 1.48 2.12
C LEU A 130 -4.36 2.21 2.03
N ALA A 131 -5.47 1.46 1.96
CA ALA A 131 -6.80 2.05 1.89
C ALA A 131 -7.23 2.72 3.22
N SER A 132 -6.84 2.16 4.35
CA SER A 132 -7.20 2.67 5.68
C SER A 132 -6.52 3.99 6.04
N SER A 133 -5.37 4.30 5.46
CA SER A 133 -4.67 5.58 5.67
C SER A 133 -5.55 6.80 5.36
N GLY A 134 -6.42 6.68 4.35
CA GLY A 134 -7.33 7.75 3.97
C GLY A 134 -8.26 8.12 5.12
N ALA A 135 -8.87 7.13 5.75
CA ALA A 135 -9.76 7.39 6.88
C ALA A 135 -9.03 7.94 8.11
N LEU A 136 -7.81 7.46 8.36
CA LEU A 136 -7.03 7.85 9.53
C LEU A 136 -6.58 9.31 9.47
N ILE A 137 -6.40 9.90 8.28
CA ILE A 137 -6.05 11.32 8.17
C ILE A 137 -7.25 12.24 8.30
N PHE A 138 -8.45 11.76 7.92
CA PHE A 138 -9.65 12.58 7.93
C PHE A 138 -10.03 13.02 9.34
N VAL A 139 -9.86 12.14 10.32
CA VAL A 139 -10.26 12.36 11.73
C VAL A 139 -9.46 13.49 12.39
N PRO A 140 -8.11 13.43 12.44
CA PRO A 140 -7.33 14.52 13.02
C PRO A 140 -7.41 15.78 12.16
N GLY A 141 -7.62 15.66 10.85
CA GLY A 141 -7.85 16.81 9.98
C GLY A 141 -9.14 17.56 10.32
N LEU A 142 -10.23 16.85 10.61
CA LEU A 142 -11.50 17.44 11.04
C LEU A 142 -11.36 18.15 12.39
N LEU A 143 -10.68 17.52 13.35
CA LEU A 143 -10.46 18.11 14.67
C LEU A 143 -9.60 19.39 14.57
N LEU A 144 -8.53 19.37 13.77
CA LEU A 144 -7.75 20.58 13.51
C LEU A 144 -8.59 21.67 12.83
N TYR A 145 -9.43 21.30 11.86
CA TYR A 145 -10.34 22.24 11.21
C TYR A 145 -11.28 22.93 12.20
N PHE A 146 -11.86 22.17 13.14
CA PHE A 146 -12.70 22.74 14.19
C PHE A 146 -11.93 23.69 15.10
N PHE A 147 -10.71 23.33 15.48
CA PHE A 147 -9.88 24.21 16.27
C PHE A 147 -9.57 25.53 15.55
N PHE A 148 -9.07 25.46 14.31
CA PHE A 148 -8.69 26.67 13.57
C PHE A 148 -9.89 27.57 13.23
N THR A 149 -11.06 26.98 13.00
CA THR A 149 -12.25 27.75 12.56
C THR A 149 -13.08 28.26 13.75
N TYR A 150 -13.21 27.46 14.81
CA TYR A 150 -14.13 27.74 15.91
C TYR A 150 -13.44 27.90 17.27
N GLY A 151 -12.21 27.39 17.45
CA GLY A 151 -11.48 27.40 18.72
C GLY A 151 -11.93 26.33 19.72
N TYR A 152 -12.97 25.56 19.40
CA TYR A 152 -13.50 24.46 20.22
C TYR A 152 -14.00 23.33 19.31
N VAL A 153 -14.33 22.17 19.90
CA VAL A 153 -14.96 21.08 19.14
C VAL A 153 -16.41 21.42 18.88
N ARG A 154 -16.73 21.74 17.63
CA ARG A 154 -18.10 22.08 17.23
C ARG A 154 -18.97 20.82 17.20
N GLU A 155 -20.12 20.89 17.85
CA GLU A 155 -21.18 19.89 17.67
C GLU A 155 -21.59 19.82 16.19
N MET A 156 -21.60 18.63 15.61
CA MET A 156 -22.09 18.42 14.26
C MET A 156 -23.53 17.97 14.36
N SER A 157 -24.38 18.63 13.58
CA SER A 157 -25.71 18.08 13.30
C SER A 157 -25.58 16.67 12.72
N GLY A 158 -26.60 15.83 12.94
CA GLY A 158 -26.62 14.46 12.39
C GLY A 158 -26.41 14.42 10.87
N PHE A 159 -26.85 15.47 10.16
CA PHE A 159 -26.58 15.64 8.73
C PHE A 159 -25.09 15.87 8.44
N GLY A 160 -24.41 16.74 9.20
CA GLY A 160 -22.96 16.96 9.05
C GLY A 160 -22.15 15.69 9.30
N PHE A 161 -22.52 14.92 10.31
CA PHE A 161 -21.90 13.61 10.59
C PHE A 161 -22.12 12.61 9.44
N MET A 162 -23.32 12.56 8.86
CA MET A 162 -23.63 11.70 7.72
C MET A 162 -22.77 12.06 6.50
N VAL A 163 -22.70 13.34 6.14
CA VAL A 163 -21.89 13.82 5.00
C VAL A 163 -20.41 13.46 5.21
N TYR A 164 -19.90 13.69 6.41
CA TYR A 164 -18.51 13.37 6.75
C TYR A 164 -18.22 11.87 6.63
N THR A 165 -19.11 11.03 7.15
CA THR A 165 -18.98 9.57 7.07
C THR A 165 -18.98 9.10 5.62
N ILE A 166 -19.87 9.65 4.78
CA ILE A 166 -19.94 9.32 3.35
C ILE A 166 -18.64 9.72 2.63
N LEU A 167 -18.10 10.91 2.89
CA LEU A 167 -16.83 11.34 2.29
C LEU A 167 -15.66 10.43 2.69
N CYS A 168 -15.60 10.04 3.95
CA CYS A 168 -14.61 9.10 4.45
C CYS A 168 -14.73 7.73 3.74
N LEU A 169 -15.94 7.19 3.63
CA LEU A 169 -16.21 5.93 2.93
C LEU A 169 -15.82 6.01 1.45
N ILE A 170 -16.22 7.06 0.74
CA ILE A 170 -15.86 7.28 -0.67
C ILE A 170 -14.33 7.33 -0.82
N GLY A 171 -13.64 8.07 0.06
CA GLY A 171 -12.19 8.18 0.07
C GLY A 171 -11.51 6.82 0.24
N THR A 172 -11.93 6.03 1.24
CA THR A 172 -11.41 4.69 1.52
C THR A 172 -11.68 3.72 0.39
N VAL A 173 -12.92 3.65 -0.12
CA VAL A 173 -13.30 2.75 -1.23
C VAL A 173 -12.53 3.09 -2.50
N THR A 174 -12.42 4.38 -2.84
CA THR A 174 -11.68 4.82 -4.02
C THR A 174 -10.18 4.53 -3.88
N SER A 175 -9.62 4.67 -2.68
CA SER A 175 -8.22 4.28 -2.39
C SER A 175 -8.05 2.77 -2.57
N TYR A 176 -8.93 1.97 -1.98
CA TYR A 176 -8.92 0.51 -2.09
C TYR A 176 -8.98 0.05 -3.55
N MET A 177 -9.92 0.59 -4.34
CA MET A 177 -10.06 0.25 -5.77
C MET A 177 -8.81 0.59 -6.57
N ARG A 178 -8.20 1.75 -6.33
CA ARG A 178 -6.94 2.17 -7.00
C ARG A 178 -5.79 1.23 -6.68
N VAL A 179 -5.57 0.94 -5.40
CA VAL A 179 -4.50 0.04 -4.93
C VAL A 179 -4.70 -1.38 -5.48
N LYS A 180 -5.93 -1.91 -5.39
CA LYS A 180 -6.28 -3.22 -5.95
C LYS A 180 -6.08 -3.30 -7.46
N SER A 181 -6.44 -2.24 -8.19
CA SER A 181 -6.19 -2.16 -9.63
C SER A 181 -4.69 -2.19 -9.94
N GLN A 182 -3.91 -1.38 -9.22
CA GLN A 182 -2.47 -1.28 -9.39
C GLN A 182 -1.75 -2.60 -9.07
N ILE A 183 -2.10 -3.27 -7.97
CA ILE A 183 -1.52 -4.57 -7.60
C ILE A 183 -1.86 -5.63 -8.66
N ARG A 184 -3.12 -5.70 -9.13
CA ARG A 184 -3.50 -6.63 -10.20
C ARG A 184 -2.76 -6.37 -11.51
N PHE A 185 -2.56 -5.10 -11.85
CA PHE A 185 -1.76 -4.73 -13.01
C PHE A 185 -0.32 -5.24 -12.89
N HIS A 186 0.34 -5.02 -11.74
CA HIS A 186 1.70 -5.51 -11.50
C HIS A 186 1.78 -7.04 -11.51
N ILE A 187 0.81 -7.74 -10.92
CA ILE A 187 0.77 -9.21 -10.96
C ILE A 187 0.66 -9.71 -12.40
N ARG A 188 -0.26 -9.16 -13.20
CA ARG A 188 -0.43 -9.57 -14.61
C ARG A 188 0.84 -9.32 -15.41
N HIS A 189 1.46 -8.16 -15.22
CA HIS A 189 2.69 -7.81 -15.92
C HIS A 189 3.85 -8.75 -15.54
N ILE A 190 4.05 -9.03 -14.26
CA ILE A 190 5.09 -9.97 -13.81
C ILE A 190 4.81 -11.39 -14.32
N THR A 191 3.54 -11.80 -14.35
CA THR A 191 3.14 -13.11 -14.89
C THR A 191 3.50 -13.22 -16.37
N ALA A 192 3.24 -12.19 -17.18
CA ALA A 192 3.65 -12.16 -18.58
C ALA A 192 5.18 -12.24 -18.74
N CYS A 193 5.94 -11.46 -17.96
CA CYS A 193 7.40 -11.52 -17.99
C CYS A 193 7.96 -12.90 -17.60
N LEU A 194 7.30 -13.62 -16.68
CA LEU A 194 7.72 -14.95 -16.25
C LEU A 194 7.31 -16.04 -17.25
N SER A 195 6.14 -15.93 -17.89
CA SER A 195 5.71 -16.87 -18.93
C SER A 195 6.61 -16.82 -20.16
N ASP A 196 7.11 -15.63 -20.50
CA ASP A 196 8.04 -15.45 -21.63
C ASP A 196 9.44 -16.04 -21.33
N LEU A 197 9.77 -16.26 -20.05
CA LEU A 197 11.09 -16.73 -19.62
C LEU A 197 11.17 -18.25 -19.45
N ASN A 198 10.24 -18.88 -18.72
CA ASN A 198 10.18 -20.33 -18.50
C ASN A 198 8.92 -20.73 -17.68
N GLU A 199 8.21 -21.79 -18.07
CA GLU A 199 7.04 -22.34 -17.38
C GLU A 199 7.37 -22.86 -15.95
N ASP A 200 8.57 -23.40 -15.72
CA ASP A 200 8.97 -23.97 -14.42
C ASP A 200 8.98 -22.93 -13.28
N SER A 201 9.33 -21.67 -13.58
CA SER A 201 9.33 -20.58 -12.59
C SER A 201 7.94 -20.21 -12.13
N LEU A 202 6.97 -20.30 -13.04
CA LEU A 202 5.57 -20.03 -12.75
C LEU A 202 5.02 -21.12 -11.84
N GLU A 203 5.35 -22.38 -12.12
CA GLU A 203 4.91 -23.52 -11.33
C GLU A 203 5.47 -23.49 -9.89
N PHE A 204 6.75 -23.14 -9.73
CA PHE A 204 7.37 -22.96 -8.41
C PHE A 204 6.65 -21.87 -7.58
N ALA A 205 6.33 -20.74 -8.20
CA ALA A 205 5.61 -19.66 -7.55
C ALA A 205 4.18 -20.08 -7.14
N VAL A 206 3.47 -20.81 -8.00
CA VAL A 206 2.11 -21.31 -7.72
C VAL A 206 2.12 -22.30 -6.55
N ARG A 207 3.03 -23.27 -6.52
CA ARG A 207 3.14 -24.25 -5.42
C ARG A 207 3.47 -23.58 -4.08
N THR A 208 4.33 -22.57 -4.10
CA THR A 208 4.69 -21.80 -2.89
C THR A 208 3.49 -21.02 -2.34
N ILE A 209 2.66 -20.45 -3.23
CA ILE A 209 1.42 -19.75 -2.85
C ILE A 209 0.42 -20.71 -2.19
N GLU A 210 0.26 -21.90 -2.75
CA GLU A 210 -0.72 -22.88 -2.27
C GLU A 210 -0.36 -23.41 -0.87
N LYS A 211 0.92 -23.69 -0.62
CA LYS A 211 1.42 -24.17 0.68
C LYS A 211 1.20 -23.16 1.83
N GLN A 212 1.20 -21.86 1.54
CA GLN A 212 1.09 -20.80 2.56
C GLN A 212 -0.31 -20.20 2.70
N ARG A 213 -1.25 -20.59 1.83
CA ARG A 213 -2.60 -20.00 1.75
C ARG A 213 -3.37 -20.01 3.08
N LYS A 214 -3.30 -21.11 3.84
CA LYS A 214 -4.04 -21.25 5.12
C LYS A 214 -3.60 -20.25 6.19
N GLN A 215 -2.29 -19.98 6.30
CA GLN A 215 -1.77 -19.00 7.26
C GLN A 215 -2.15 -17.56 6.86
N ASP A 216 -2.16 -17.26 5.56
CA ASP A 216 -2.53 -15.93 5.11
C ASP A 216 -4.04 -15.67 5.25
N GLU A 217 -4.91 -16.67 5.13
CA GLU A 217 -6.35 -16.50 5.38
C GLU A 217 -6.65 -16.08 6.83
N THR A 218 -6.00 -16.69 7.83
CA THR A 218 -6.14 -16.28 9.23
C THR A 218 -5.67 -14.84 9.45
N VAL A 219 -4.52 -14.45 8.88
CA VAL A 219 -4.00 -13.08 9.02
C VAL A 219 -4.92 -12.06 8.34
N LYS A 220 -5.51 -12.40 7.19
CA LYS A 220 -6.49 -11.55 6.50
C LYS A 220 -7.73 -11.30 7.36
N LEU A 221 -8.26 -12.34 8.01
CA LEU A 221 -9.41 -12.23 8.91
C LEU A 221 -9.08 -11.35 10.12
N VAL A 222 -7.94 -11.58 10.78
CA VAL A 222 -7.54 -10.80 11.97
C VAL A 222 -7.36 -9.33 11.63
N VAL A 223 -6.67 -9.00 10.53
CA VAL A 223 -6.48 -7.61 10.11
C VAL A 223 -7.79 -6.97 9.66
N GLY A 224 -8.66 -7.72 8.98
CA GLY A 224 -10.00 -7.25 8.61
C GLY A 224 -10.84 -6.90 9.84
N LEU A 225 -10.89 -7.78 10.84
CA LEU A 225 -11.58 -7.54 12.10
C LEU A 225 -11.01 -6.33 12.86
N LEU A 226 -9.68 -6.23 12.95
CA LEU A 226 -9.00 -5.11 13.60
C LEU A 226 -9.35 -3.78 12.93
N LEU A 227 -9.43 -3.76 11.59
CA LEU A 227 -9.83 -2.58 10.83
C LEU A 227 -11.28 -2.20 11.07
N VAL A 228 -12.21 -3.14 10.95
CA VAL A 228 -13.65 -2.89 11.17
C VAL A 228 -13.88 -2.40 12.60
N PHE A 229 -13.30 -3.09 13.59
CA PHE A 229 -13.46 -2.73 14.99
C PHE A 229 -12.85 -1.37 15.31
N GLY A 230 -11.64 -1.11 14.80
CA GLY A 230 -10.99 0.20 14.95
C GLY A 230 -11.79 1.34 14.34
N PHE A 231 -12.40 1.10 13.17
CA PHE A 231 -13.25 2.10 12.51
C PHE A 231 -14.55 2.36 13.26
N VAL A 232 -15.22 1.30 13.73
CA VAL A 232 -16.47 1.40 14.49
C VAL A 232 -16.23 2.11 15.82
N LEU A 233 -15.15 1.78 16.53
CA LEU A 233 -14.76 2.49 17.74
C LEU A 233 -14.51 3.97 17.45
N LEU A 234 -13.75 4.28 16.40
CA LEU A 234 -13.42 5.64 16.07
C LEU A 234 -14.68 6.46 15.73
N ILE A 235 -15.61 5.90 14.95
CA ILE A 235 -16.91 6.51 14.63
C ILE A 235 -17.75 6.69 15.90
N GLY A 236 -17.82 5.67 16.75
CA GLY A 236 -18.61 5.70 17.98
C GLY A 236 -18.14 6.79 18.96
N VAL A 237 -16.82 6.89 19.16
CA VAL A 237 -16.25 7.91 20.03
C VAL A 237 -16.35 9.30 19.39
N LEU A 238 -16.15 9.43 18.08
CA LEU A 238 -16.35 10.70 17.38
C LEU A 238 -17.80 11.18 17.53
N LYS A 239 -18.79 10.29 17.37
CA LYS A 239 -20.20 10.62 17.60
C LYS A 239 -20.46 11.10 19.04
N SER A 240 -19.82 10.47 20.03
CA SER A 240 -19.96 10.86 21.45
C SER A 240 -19.34 12.22 21.78
N ILE A 241 -18.42 12.72 20.96
CA ILE A 241 -17.79 14.04 21.14
C ILE A 241 -18.60 15.14 20.49
N VAL A 242 -19.21 14.81 19.37
CA VAL A 242 -19.79 15.74 18.41
C VAL A 242 -21.31 15.88 18.58
N SER A 243 -21.91 15.03 19.41
CA SER A 243 -23.35 14.99 19.74
C SER A 243 -23.57 15.29 21.20
#